data_AF-A0A2V9UQC9-F1
#
_entry.id   AF-A0A2V9UQC9-F1
#
_cell.length_a   1.000
_cell.length_b   1.000
_cell.length_c   1.000
_cell.angle_alpha   90.00
_cell.angle_beta   90.00
_cell.angle_gamma   90.00
#
_symmetry.space_group_name_H-M   'P 1'
#
loop_
_entity.id
_entity.type
_entity.pdbx_description
1 polymer ?
#
loop_
_entity_poly.entity_id
_entity_poly.type
_entity_poly.pdbx_seq_one_letter_code
_entity_poly.pdbx_strand_id
1 'polypeptide(L)' 'MINMIKKLVLLLAIATSFTFGAAVKAAGISVEIGDRPYYSHGPRYWQGEYEMIWVPGHWSEHGHHWVHGHY' A
#
# COMPACT_ATOMS: atom_id res chain seq x y z
N MET A 1 -0.90 48.33 -2.84
CA MET A 1 -1.19 47.59 -1.58
C MET A 1 -1.72 46.17 -1.85
N ILE A 2 -2.80 46.00 -2.63
CA ILE A 2 -3.40 44.69 -2.97
C ILE A 2 -2.39 43.70 -3.60
N ASN A 3 -1.50 44.18 -4.47
CA ASN A 3 -0.50 43.34 -5.14
C ASN A 3 0.58 42.78 -4.20
N MET A 4 0.91 43.50 -3.12
CA MET A 4 1.85 43.02 -2.09
C MET A 4 1.19 41.95 -1.22
N ILE A 5 -0.09 42.13 -0.87
CA ILE A 5 -0.84 41.17 -0.06
C ILE A 5 -0.94 39.81 -0.78
N LYS A 6 -1.22 39.80 -2.09
CA LYS A 6 -1.26 38.55 -2.89
C LYS A 6 0.07 37.79 -2.88
N LYS A 7 1.19 38.51 -3.04
CA LYS A 7 2.54 37.91 -2.98
C LYS A 7 2.84 37.33 -1.60
N LEU A 8 2.40 38.00 -0.55
CA LEU A 8 2.62 37.58 0.83
C LEU A 8 1.79 36.33 1.18
N VAL A 9 0.52 36.28 0.71
CA VAL A 9 -0.32 35.08 0.81
C VAL A 9 0.27 33.91 0.01
N LEU A 10 0.81 34.16 -1.18
CA LEU A 10 1.45 33.14 -2.00
C LEU A 10 2.69 32.57 -1.31
N LEU A 11 3.55 33.42 -0.74
CA LEU A 11 4.73 32.98 0.01
C LEU A 11 4.35 32.16 1.25
N LEU A 12 3.29 32.55 1.95
CA LEU A 12 2.81 31.81 3.11
C LEU A 12 2.28 30.42 2.74
N ALA A 13 1.51 30.30 1.65
CA ALA A 13 1.01 29.02 1.16
C ALA A 13 2.13 28.07 0.72
N ILE A 14 3.17 28.61 0.07
CA ILE A 14 4.37 27.85 -0.30
C ILE A 14 5.09 27.38 0.98
N ALA A 15 5.30 28.26 1.96
CA ALA A 15 5.98 27.92 3.21
C ALA A 15 5.24 26.82 4.00
N THR A 16 3.92 26.86 4.08
CA THR A 16 3.12 25.82 4.76
C THR A 16 3.12 24.49 4.02
N SER A 17 3.39 24.47 2.71
CA SER A 17 3.45 23.24 1.93
C SER A 17 4.69 22.39 2.25
N PHE A 18 5.78 23.02 2.73
CA PHE A 18 6.99 22.31 3.15
C PHE A 18 6.91 21.74 4.58
N THR A 19 6.00 22.24 5.42
CA THR A 19 5.83 21.76 6.81
C THR A 19 4.96 20.52 6.91
N PHE A 20 4.08 20.29 5.94
CA PHE A 20 3.34 19.04 5.82
C PHE A 20 4.14 18.06 4.96
N GLY A 21 5.28 17.61 5.49
CA GLY A 21 5.87 16.37 5.01
C GLY A 21 4.81 15.30 5.13
N ALA A 22 4.33 14.78 4.00
CA ALA A 22 3.47 13.61 3.96
C ALA A 22 4.29 12.41 4.44
N ALA A 23 4.53 12.32 5.75
CA ALA A 23 4.93 11.09 6.40
C ALA A 23 3.69 10.20 6.41
N VAL A 24 3.30 9.71 5.22
CA VAL A 24 2.67 8.40 5.13
C VAL A 24 3.69 7.49 5.82
N LYS A 25 3.37 7.06 7.04
CA LYS A 25 4.03 5.88 7.58
C LYS A 25 3.88 4.86 6.47
N ALA A 26 4.99 4.42 5.89
CA ALA A 26 4.94 3.23 5.07
C ALA A 26 4.27 2.19 5.96
N ALA A 27 3.01 1.88 5.68
CA ALA A 27 2.41 0.66 6.17
C ALA A 27 3.39 -0.39 5.67
N GLY A 28 4.19 -0.94 6.57
CA GLY A 28 5.29 -1.82 6.18
C GLY A 28 4.67 -2.90 5.31
N ILE A 29 4.99 -2.89 4.01
CA ILE A 29 4.56 -3.94 3.12
C ILE A 29 5.49 -5.10 3.46
N SER A 30 5.10 -5.88 4.47
CA SER A 30 5.75 -7.14 4.78
C SER A 30 5.32 -8.13 3.71
N VAL A 31 6.09 -8.20 2.63
CA VAL A 31 5.93 -9.25 1.64
C VAL A 31 6.54 -10.51 2.22
N GLU A 32 5.70 -11.45 2.63
CA GLU A 32 6.19 -12.69 3.17
C GLU A 32 6.64 -13.62 2.05
N ILE A 33 7.63 -14.49 2.33
CA ILE A 33 8.11 -15.49 1.36
C ILE A 33 6.96 -16.39 0.90
N GLY A 34 5.96 -16.62 1.75
CA GLY A 34 4.73 -17.35 1.43
C GLY A 34 3.91 -16.71 0.30
N ASP A 35 4.01 -15.40 0.10
CA ASP A 35 3.27 -14.67 -0.94
C ASP A 35 3.98 -14.69 -2.29
N ARG A 36 5.19 -15.27 -2.38
CA ARG A 36 5.96 -15.37 -3.63
C ARG A 36 5.17 -15.94 -4.82
N PRO A 37 4.32 -16.99 -4.67
CA PRO A 37 3.55 -17.54 -5.78
C PRO A 37 2.60 -16.52 -6.44
N TYR A 38 2.08 -15.55 -5.66
CA TYR A 38 1.26 -14.47 -6.20
C TYR A 38 2.03 -13.61 -7.19
N TYR A 39 3.29 -13.29 -6.90
CA TYR A 39 4.10 -12.45 -7.79
C TYR A 39 4.53 -13.17 -9.07
N SER A 40 4.50 -14.50 -9.09
CA SER A 40 4.82 -15.27 -10.30
C SER A 40 3.60 -15.57 -11.18
N HIS A 41 2.42 -15.83 -10.61
CA HIS A 41 1.23 -16.21 -11.42
C HIS A 41 0.09 -15.18 -11.37
N GLY A 42 0.15 -14.20 -10.48
CA GLY A 42 -0.84 -13.14 -10.34
C GLY A 42 -2.11 -13.56 -9.57
N PRO A 43 -3.18 -12.76 -9.60
CA PRO A 43 -4.40 -13.04 -8.85
C PRO A 43 -5.12 -14.32 -9.30
N ARG A 44 -4.87 -14.77 -10.52
CA ARG A 44 -5.51 -15.94 -11.12
C ARG A 44 -4.66 -16.48 -12.27
N TYR A 45 -4.56 -17.80 -12.39
CA TYR A 45 -3.96 -18.46 -13.55
C TYR A 45 -4.62 -19.82 -13.81
N TRP A 46 -4.34 -20.40 -14.97
CA TRP A 46 -4.83 -21.73 -15.34
C TRP A 46 -3.73 -22.78 -15.16
N GLN A 47 -4.07 -23.87 -14.48
CA GLN A 47 -3.24 -25.07 -14.38
C GLN A 47 -3.98 -26.26 -15.02
N GLY A 48 -3.78 -26.44 -16.32
CA GLY A 48 -4.60 -27.35 -17.12
C GLY A 48 -6.05 -26.86 -17.19
N GLU A 49 -7.00 -27.73 -16.82
CA GLU A 49 -8.43 -27.43 -16.79
C GLU A 49 -8.90 -26.76 -15.48
N TYR A 50 -7.97 -26.50 -14.54
CA TYR A 50 -8.28 -25.90 -13.25
C TYR A 50 -7.91 -24.42 -13.21
N GLU A 51 -8.84 -23.60 -12.73
CA GLU A 51 -8.61 -22.19 -12.43
C GLU A 51 -8.09 -22.05 -11.00
N MET A 52 -6.88 -21.51 -10.89
CA MET A 52 -6.22 -21.26 -9.61
C MET A 52 -6.48 -19.81 -9.21
N ILE A 53 -6.97 -19.57 -7.99
CA ILE A 53 -7.36 -18.23 -7.50
C ILE A 53 -6.61 -17.94 -6.22
N TRP A 54 -5.92 -16.79 -6.18
CA TRP A 54 -5.17 -16.40 -5.00
C TRP A 54 -6.08 -16.05 -3.82
N VAL A 55 -5.80 -16.65 -2.67
CA VAL A 55 -6.34 -16.31 -1.36
C VAL A 55 -5.27 -15.52 -0.59
N PRO A 56 -5.49 -14.23 -0.29
CA PRO A 56 -4.53 -13.45 0.49
C PRO A 56 -4.30 -14.03 1.88
N GLY A 57 -3.06 -13.89 2.38
CA GLY A 57 -2.74 -14.23 3.75
C GLY A 57 -3.55 -13.40 4.76
N HIS A 58 -3.82 -13.98 5.92
CA HIS A 58 -4.61 -13.33 6.96
C HIS A 58 -4.19 -13.79 8.35
N TRP A 59 -4.45 -12.95 9.35
CA TRP A 59 -4.29 -13.33 10.74
C TRP A 59 -5.46 -14.23 11.17
N SER A 60 -5.16 -15.43 11.65
CA SER A 60 -6.16 -16.32 12.23
C SER A 60 -6.37 -15.99 13.71
N GLU A 61 -7.56 -15.46 14.03
CA GLU A 61 -7.92 -15.17 15.42
C GLU A 61 -8.01 -16.44 16.28
N HIS A 62 -8.49 -17.55 15.70
CA HIS A 62 -8.61 -18.83 16.39
C HIS A 62 -7.26 -19.51 16.62
N GLY A 63 -6.35 -19.39 15.66
CA GLY A 63 -5.04 -20.03 15.70
C GLY A 63 -3.93 -19.17 16.30
N HIS A 64 -4.20 -17.88 16.55
CA HIS A 64 -3.21 -16.88 16.95
C HIS A 64 -1.92 -16.93 16.12
N HIS A 65 -2.05 -17.15 14.83
CA HIS A 65 -0.94 -17.19 13.89
C HIS A 65 -1.34 -16.58 12.55
N TRP A 66 -0.33 -16.17 11.79
CA TRP A 66 -0.51 -15.72 10.43
C TRP A 66 -0.65 -16.91 9.49
N VAL A 67 -1.67 -16.90 8.65
CA VAL A 67 -1.90 -17.87 7.58
C VAL A 67 -1.40 -17.25 6.29
N HIS A 68 -0.38 -17.86 5.67
CA HIS A 68 0.18 -17.38 4.41
C HIS A 68 -0.82 -17.52 3.26
N GLY A 69 -0.70 -16.64 2.26
CA GLY A 69 -1.53 -16.74 1.06
C GLY A 69 -1.23 -18.00 0.24
N HIS A 70 -2.22 -18.44 -0.53
CA HIS A 70 -2.14 -19.66 -1.34
C HIS A 70 -3.09 -19.60 -2.54
N TYR A 71 -2.95 -20.54 -3.47
CA TYR A 71 -3.91 -20.77 -4.57
C TYR A 71 -4.83 -21.95 -4.28
#